data_AF-A0A948W1R3-F1
#
_entry.id   AF-A0A948W1R3-F1
#
_cell.length_a   1.000
_cell.length_b   1.000
_cell.length_c   1.000
_cell.angle_alpha   90.00
_cell.angle_beta   90.00
_cell.angle_gamma   90.00
#
_symmetry.space_group_name_H-M   'P 1'
#
loop_
_entity.id
_entity.type
_entity.pdbx_description
1 polymer ?
#
loop_
_entity_poly.entity_id
_entity_poly.type
_entity_poly.pdbx_seq_one_letter_code
_entity_poly.pdbx_strand_id
1 'polypeptide(L)'
;MKKGYLLVFLTAIISGFSIFINRFGVSIINPYIFTFLKNASVAVFLLSILLLFKDWKVLKKIKKKQWVLLILIGLIGGSIPFLLFFKGLSITTAANGAFLHKTMFIYVALLAFV
;
A
#
# COMPACT_ATOMS: atom_id res chain seq x y z
N MET A 1 8.18 25.73 -9.17
CA MET A 1 7.44 24.46 -9.39
C MET A 1 6.49 24.24 -8.22
N LYS A 2 5.19 23.96 -8.44
CA LYS A 2 4.21 23.80 -7.35
C LYS A 2 4.64 22.61 -6.46
N LYS A 3 4.69 22.79 -5.13
CA LYS A 3 5.16 21.78 -4.14
C LYS A 3 4.60 20.37 -4.36
N GLY A 4 3.37 20.26 -4.88
CA GLY A 4 2.74 18.97 -5.20
C GLY A 4 3.49 18.14 -6.25
N TYR A 5 4.06 18.76 -7.29
CA TYR A 5 4.80 18.01 -8.32
C TYR A 5 6.06 17.34 -7.76
N LEU A 6 6.73 18.01 -6.81
CA LEU A 6 7.89 17.44 -6.13
C LEU A 6 7.49 16.20 -5.33
N LEU A 7 6.40 16.25 -4.58
CA LEU A 7 5.91 15.11 -3.80
C LEU A 7 5.55 13.93 -4.71
N VAL A 8 4.84 14.17 -5.81
CA VAL A 8 4.49 13.14 -6.80
C VAL A 8 5.75 12.51 -7.39
N PHE A 9 6.74 13.33 -7.77
CA PHE A 9 8.00 12.84 -8.31
C PHE A 9 8.78 11.97 -7.30
N LEU A 10 8.85 12.40 -6.04
CA LEU A 10 9.47 11.61 -4.97
C LEU A 10 8.73 10.28 -4.75
N THR A 11 7.39 10.29 -4.75
CA THR A 11 6.60 9.05 -4.68
C THR A 11 6.87 8.13 -5.87
N ALA A 12 7.02 8.67 -7.08
CA ALA A 12 7.35 7.88 -8.27
C ALA A 12 8.71 7.19 -8.14
N ILE A 13 9.73 7.90 -7.65
CA ILE A 13 11.06 7.35 -7.36
C ILE A 13 10.95 6.21 -6.33
N ILE A 14 10.39 6.51 -5.15
CA ILE A 14 10.27 5.54 -4.06
C ILE A 14 9.50 4.30 -4.56
N SER A 15 8.38 4.51 -5.25
CA SER A 15 7.54 3.43 -5.77
C SER A 15 8.27 2.60 -6.82
N GLY A 16 9.04 3.21 -7.72
CA GLY A 16 9.82 2.51 -8.75
C GLY A 16 10.83 1.54 -8.15
N PHE A 17 11.67 2.01 -7.23
CA PHE A 17 12.66 1.16 -6.55
C PHE A 17 12.02 0.14 -5.61
N SER A 18 10.88 0.48 -4.99
CA SER A 18 10.25 -0.37 -3.98
C SER A 18 9.93 -1.77 -4.50
N ILE A 19 9.55 -1.94 -5.77
CA ILE A 19 9.16 -3.26 -6.32
C ILE A 19 10.37 -4.21 -6.37
N PHE A 20 11.54 -3.70 -6.71
CA PHE A 20 12.78 -4.48 -6.72
C PHE A 20 13.19 -4.90 -5.31
N ILE A 21 13.13 -3.97 -4.36
CA ILE A 21 13.41 -4.25 -2.93
C ILE A 21 12.41 -5.26 -2.38
N ASN A 22 11.12 -5.08 -2.67
CA ASN A 22 10.05 -5.99 -2.26
C ASN A 22 10.26 -7.39 -2.86
N ARG A 23 10.73 -7.49 -4.11
CA ARG A 23 10.99 -8.78 -4.76
C ARG A 23 12.06 -9.58 -4.02
N PHE A 24 13.12 -8.90 -3.59
CA PHE A 24 14.17 -9.47 -2.76
C PHE A 24 13.63 -9.90 -1.39
N GLY A 25 12.78 -9.09 -0.77
CA GLY A 25 12.12 -9.45 0.49
C GLY A 25 11.30 -10.74 0.39
N VAL A 26 10.46 -10.87 -0.64
CA VAL A 26 9.61 -12.06 -0.84
C VAL A 26 10.34 -13.26 -1.46
N SER A 27 11.61 -13.14 -1.87
CA SER A 27 12.43 -14.32 -2.21
C SER A 27 12.97 -15.04 -0.98
N ILE A 28 13.09 -14.34 0.15
CA ILE A 28 13.73 -14.86 1.37
C ILE A 28 12.69 -15.18 2.43
N ILE A 29 11.60 -14.40 2.48
CA ILE A 29 10.54 -14.51 3.48
C ILE A 29 9.23 -14.90 2.80
N ASN A 30 8.40 -15.70 3.48
CA ASN A 30 7.05 -16.00 3.01
C ASN A 30 6.29 -14.69 2.66
N PRO A 31 5.68 -14.59 1.47
CA PRO A 31 5.10 -13.34 0.97
C PRO A 31 3.99 -12.79 1.86
N TYR A 32 3.21 -13.65 2.52
CA TYR A 32 2.13 -13.22 3.41
C TYR A 32 2.67 -12.64 4.72
N ILE A 33 3.68 -13.29 5.30
CA ILE A 33 4.38 -12.79 6.50
C ILE A 33 5.07 -11.47 6.18
N PHE A 34 5.77 -11.39 5.04
CA PHE A 34 6.44 -10.17 4.60
C PHE A 34 5.45 -9.01 4.43
N THR A 35 4.30 -9.26 3.80
CA THR A 35 3.23 -8.27 3.62
C THR A 35 2.68 -7.80 4.96
N PHE A 36 2.40 -8.73 5.88
CA PHE A 36 1.91 -8.41 7.21
C PHE A 36 2.90 -7.55 7.98
N LEU A 37 4.18 -7.95 8.04
CA LEU A 37 5.22 -7.21 8.75
C LEU A 37 5.37 -5.79 8.21
N LYS A 38 5.41 -5.63 6.88
CA LYS A 38 5.51 -4.31 6.24
C LYS A 38 4.34 -3.41 6.64
N ASN A 39 3.11 -3.91 6.58
CA ASN A 39 1.92 -3.14 6.94
C ASN A 39 1.84 -2.87 8.45
N ALA A 40 2.24 -3.84 9.28
CA ALA A 40 2.32 -3.67 10.73
C ALA A 40 3.34 -2.59 11.12
N SER A 41 4.50 -2.53 10.46
CA SER A 41 5.49 -1.46 10.67
C SER A 41 4.91 -0.08 10.37
N VAL A 42 4.18 0.07 9.26
CA VAL A 42 3.50 1.33 8.91
C VAL A 42 2.41 1.67 9.93
N ALA A 43 1.60 0.68 10.35
CA ALA A 43 0.56 0.87 11.35
C ALA A 43 1.16 1.35 12.68
N VAL A 44 2.23 0.70 13.16
CA VAL A 44 2.96 1.12 14.38
C VAL A 44 3.47 2.54 14.22
N PHE A 45 4.13 2.86 13.11
CA PHE A 45 4.65 4.21 12.85
C PHE A 45 3.55 5.28 12.88
N LEU A 46 2.43 5.06 12.20
CA LEU A 46 1.31 6.01 12.18
C LEU A 46 0.63 6.13 13.55
N LEU A 47 0.48 5.03 14.28
CA LEU A 47 -0.05 5.04 15.65
C LEU A 47 0.87 5.80 16.61
N SER A 48 2.19 5.65 16.48
CA SER A 48 3.17 6.42 17.25
C SER A 48 3.06 7.91 16.98
N ILE A 49 2.89 8.33 15.72
CA ILE A 49 2.64 9.74 15.37
C ILE A 49 1.35 10.24 16.03
N LEU A 50 0.26 9.48 15.93
CA LEU A 50 -1.00 9.84 16.58
C LEU A 50 -0.85 9.99 18.11
N LEU A 51 -0.04 9.13 18.74
CA LEU A 51 0.28 9.17 20.18
C LEU A 51 1.00 10.46 20.54
N LEU A 52 2.05 10.79 19.78
CA LEU A 52 2.88 11.96 20.00
C LEU A 52 2.09 13.28 19.90
N PHE A 53 1.22 13.41 18.90
CA PHE A 53 0.44 14.63 18.68
C PHE A 53 -0.86 14.71 19.50
N LYS A 54 -1.17 13.69 20.30
CA LYS A 54 -2.38 13.61 21.15
C LYS A 54 -3.70 13.78 20.38
N ASP A 55 -3.72 13.46 19.09
CA ASP A 55 -4.88 13.62 18.19
C ASP A 55 -5.94 12.51 18.32
N TRP A 56 -5.95 11.77 19.43
CA TRP A 56 -6.93 10.74 19.80
C TRP A 56 -8.38 11.19 19.68
N LYS A 57 -8.62 12.49 19.85
CA LYS A 57 -9.96 13.08 19.72
C LYS A 57 -10.53 12.90 18.31
N VAL A 58 -9.70 12.74 17.29
CA VAL A 58 -10.13 12.45 15.91
C VAL A 58 -10.77 11.07 15.82
N LEU A 59 -10.17 10.05 16.46
CA LEU A 59 -10.71 8.68 16.45
C LEU A 59 -12.08 8.59 17.14
N LYS A 60 -12.27 9.36 18.22
CA LYS A 60 -13.56 9.43 18.95
C LYS A 60 -14.70 10.03 18.12
N LYS A 61 -14.40 10.81 17.07
CA LYS A 61 -15.41 11.41 16.19
C LYS A 61 -15.92 10.45 15.11
N ILE A 62 -15.28 9.29 14.94
CA ILE A 62 -15.62 8.32 13.89
C ILE A 62 -16.85 7.52 14.32
N LYS A 63 -17.93 7.60 13.53
CA LYS A 63 -19.16 6.82 13.74
C LYS A 63 -18.94 5.34 13.43
N LYS A 64 -19.74 4.45 14.03
CA LYS A 64 -19.69 2.99 13.77
C LYS A 64 -19.76 2.64 12.27
N LYS A 65 -20.63 3.33 11.51
CA LYS A 65 -20.72 3.17 10.04
C LYS A 65 -19.40 3.49 9.33
N GLN A 66 -18.70 4.53 9.75
CA GLN A 66 -17.41 4.92 9.17
C GLN A 66 -16.32 3.91 9.51
N TRP A 67 -16.33 3.32 10.71
CA TRP A 67 -15.44 2.21 11.06
C TRP A 67 -15.63 1.00 10.17
N VAL A 68 -16.88 0.61 9.89
CA VAL A 68 -17.18 -0.49 8.96
C VAL A 68 -16.66 -0.16 7.56
N LEU A 69 -16.87 1.06 7.07
CA LEU A 69 -16.35 1.51 5.78
C LEU A 69 -14.80 1.49 5.75
N LEU A 70 -14.13 1.92 6.82
CA LEU A 70 -12.67 1.87 6.93
C LEU A 70 -12.15 0.43 6.89
N ILE A 71 -12.83 -0.50 7.57
CA ILE A 71 -12.49 -1.93 7.52
C ILE A 71 -12.67 -2.47 6.10
N LEU A 72 -13.78 -2.14 5.44
CA LEU A 72 -14.04 -2.59 4.06
C LEU A 72 -13.01 -2.04 3.08
N ILE A 73 -12.66 -0.75 3.17
CA ILE A 73 -11.61 -0.13 2.35
C ILE A 73 -10.27 -0.80 2.65
N GLY A 74 -9.96 -1.04 3.93
CA GLY A 74 -8.74 -1.71 4.36
C GLY A 74 -8.64 -3.14 3.82
N LEU A 75 -9.73 -3.90 3.79
CA LEU A 75 -9.74 -5.28 3.30
C LEU A 75 -9.72 -5.34 1.77
N ILE A 76 -10.64 -4.63 1.11
CA ILE A 76 -10.87 -4.71 -0.35
C ILE A 76 -9.83 -3.90 -1.12
N GLY A 77 -9.52 -2.68 -0.68
CA GLY A 77 -8.54 -1.81 -1.34
C GLY A 77 -7.10 -2.05 -0.87
N GLY A 78 -6.92 -2.56 0.35
CA GLY A 78 -5.62 -2.80 0.97
C GLY A 78 -5.23 -4.27 0.99
N SER A 79 -5.65 -4.99 2.03
CA SER A 79 -5.15 -6.32 2.37
C SER A 79 -5.20 -7.32 1.23
N ILE A 80 -6.35 -7.51 0.58
CA ILE A 80 -6.51 -8.53 -0.48
C ILE A 80 -5.58 -8.22 -1.68
N PRO A 81 -5.63 -7.03 -2.30
CA PRO A 81 -4.71 -6.67 -3.39
C PRO A 81 -3.24 -6.78 -3.00
N PHE A 82 -2.86 -6.36 -1.79
CA PHE A 82 -1.46 -6.45 -1.33
C PHE A 82 -1.01 -7.90 -1.23
N LEU A 83 -1.79 -8.79 -0.61
CA LEU A 83 -1.45 -10.21 -0.50
C LEU A 83 -1.30 -10.85 -1.89
N LEU A 84 -2.21 -10.54 -2.82
CA LEU A 84 -2.13 -11.02 -4.20
C LEU A 84 -0.90 -10.47 -4.93
N PHE A 85 -0.61 -9.18 -4.78
CA PHE A 85 0.56 -8.53 -5.39
C PHE A 85 1.87 -9.17 -4.90
N PHE A 86 2.05 -9.32 -3.59
CA PHE A 86 3.30 -9.89 -3.05
C PHE A 86 3.43 -11.39 -3.33
N LYS A 87 2.31 -12.13 -3.36
CA LYS A 87 2.31 -13.53 -3.83
C LYS A 87 2.71 -13.61 -5.30
N GLY A 88 2.14 -12.78 -6.17
CA GLY A 88 2.51 -12.67 -7.57
C GLY A 88 3.99 -12.30 -7.73
N LEU A 89 4.47 -11.35 -6.93
CA LEU A 89 5.86 -10.91 -6.93
C LEU A 89 6.83 -12.05 -6.54
N SER A 90 6.42 -12.95 -5.63
CA SER A 90 7.26 -14.09 -5.24
C SER A 90 7.48 -15.12 -6.35
N ILE A 91 6.52 -15.22 -7.29
CA ILE A 91 6.54 -16.21 -8.39
C ILE A 91 6.93 -15.61 -9.74
N THR A 92 7.33 -14.34 -9.79
CA THR A 92 7.73 -13.64 -11.01
C THR A 92 9.06 -12.91 -10.82
N THR A 93 9.52 -12.18 -11.84
CA THR A 93 10.71 -11.32 -11.76
C THR A 93 10.32 -9.92 -11.29
N ALA A 94 11.27 -9.18 -10.72
CA ALA A 94 11.02 -7.78 -10.34
C ALA A 94 10.59 -6.93 -11.54
N ALA A 95 11.20 -7.15 -12.71
CA ALA A 95 10.88 -6.43 -13.94
C ALA A 95 9.45 -6.70 -14.42
N ASN A 96 9.03 -7.97 -14.49
CA ASN A 96 7.68 -8.33 -14.92
C ASN A 96 6.63 -7.84 -13.90
N GLY A 97 6.90 -8.03 -12.61
CA GLY A 97 6.02 -7.53 -11.54
C GLY A 97 5.89 -6.01 -11.56
N ALA A 98 7.00 -5.28 -11.80
CA ALA A 98 6.98 -3.84 -11.94
C ALA A 98 6.20 -3.40 -13.18
N PHE A 99 6.42 -4.03 -14.33
CA PHE A 99 5.70 -3.73 -15.55
C PHE A 99 4.18 -3.86 -15.36
N LEU A 100 3.71 -5.02 -14.88
CA LEU A 100 2.29 -5.27 -14.62
C LEU A 100 1.68 -4.29 -13.60
N HIS A 101 2.41 -3.97 -12.54
CA HIS A 101 1.92 -3.02 -11.54
C HIS A 101 1.87 -1.59 -12.09
N LYS A 102 2.79 -1.21 -12.99
CA LYS A 102 2.84 0.15 -13.58
C LYS A 102 1.86 0.34 -14.73
N THR A 103 1.39 -0.75 -15.35
CA THR A 103 0.26 -0.70 -16.31
C THR A 103 -1.10 -0.74 -15.62
N MET A 104 -1.16 -0.79 -14.28
CA MET A 104 -2.43 -0.86 -13.53
C MET A 104 -3.42 0.25 -13.88
N PHE A 105 -2.94 1.45 -14.20
CA PHE A 105 -3.79 2.57 -14.58
C PHE A 105 -4.65 2.27 -15.83
N ILE A 106 -4.17 1.40 -16.74
CA ILE A 106 -4.93 0.99 -17.93
C ILE A 106 -6.15 0.18 -17.51
N TYR A 107 -5.97 -0.82 -16.64
CA TYR A 107 -7.08 -1.62 -16.11
C TYR A 107 -8.05 -0.76 -15.29
N VAL A 108 -7.53 0.17 -14.48
CA VAL A 108 -8.36 1.11 -13.71
C VAL A 108 -9.17 2.02 -14.65
N ALA A 109 -8.57 2.54 -15.72
CA ALA A 109 -9.28 3.39 -16.68
C ALA A 109 -10.41 2.63 -17.38
N LEU A 110 -10.19 1.38 -17.76
CA LEU A 110 -11.21 0.52 -18.36
C LEU A 110 -12.33 0.20 -17.37
N LEU A 111 -11.98 -0.20 -16.14
CA LEU A 111 -12.96 -0.54 -15.11
C LEU A 111 -13.75 0.67 -14.60
N ALA A 112 -13.17 1.87 -14.63
CA ALA A 112 -13.84 3.09 -14.22
C ALA A 112 -14.88 3.59 -15.25
N PHE A 113 -14.82 3.08 -16.48
CA PHE A 113 -15.80 3.40 -17.53
C PHE A 113 -17.09 2.57 -17.40
N VAL A 114 -17.01 1.38 -16.78
CA VAL A 114 -18.14 0.46 -16.55
C VAL A 114 -18.78 0.75 -15.20
#